data_AF-A0A7V8VK97-F1
#
_entry.id   AF-A0A7V8VK97-F1
#
_cell.length_a   1.000
_cell.length_b   1.000
_cell.length_c   1.000
_cell.angle_alpha   90.00
_cell.angle_beta   90.00
_cell.angle_gamma   90.00
#
_symmetry.space_group_name_H-M   'P 1'
#
loop_
_entity.id
_entity.type
_entity.pdbx_description
1 polymer ?
#
loop_
_entity_poly.entity_id
_entity_poly.type
_entity_poly.pdbx_seq_one_letter_code
_entity_poly.pdbx_strand_id
1 'polypeptide(L)'
;MDYFDDLPDTRTSLRGTSPEGDEVWLIRSISQKLYTCPGCRGRVEVGAEHVVVQTIGRAGGTRHAHWHRGCSDGVLLGLRGVRRVPAGESRRDRLEARGRRPVGRRDRRRPR
;
A
#
# COMPACT_ATOMS: atom_id res chain seq x y z
N MET A 1 -13.27 18.54 12.79
CA MET A 1 -13.73 17.17 12.49
C MET A 1 -12.76 16.64 11.45
N ASP A 2 -11.69 16.07 11.97
CA ASP A 2 -10.43 15.87 11.27
C ASP A 2 -10.44 14.48 10.65
N TYR A 3 -10.84 14.40 9.37
CA TYR A 3 -10.75 13.21 8.52
C TYR A 3 -9.29 12.74 8.28
N PHE A 4 -8.30 13.32 8.97
CA PHE A 4 -6.88 13.08 8.78
C PHE A 4 -6.29 12.00 9.70
N ASP A 5 -7.06 11.49 10.67
CA ASP A 5 -6.56 10.44 11.58
C ASP A 5 -6.40 9.10 10.84
N ASP A 6 -7.28 8.76 9.90
CA ASP A 6 -7.28 7.43 9.27
C ASP A 6 -6.13 7.16 8.27
N LEU A 7 -5.30 8.16 7.94
CA LEU A 7 -4.15 7.97 7.05
C LEU A 7 -2.97 7.28 7.76
N PRO A 8 -2.14 6.52 7.03
CA PRO A 8 -1.01 5.82 7.63
C PRO A 8 -0.03 6.79 8.29
N ASP A 9 0.56 6.34 9.39
CA ASP A 9 1.52 7.08 10.22
C ASP A 9 2.86 6.33 10.33
N THR A 10 3.73 6.74 11.26
CA THR A 10 5.05 6.09 11.45
C THR A 10 4.96 4.69 12.05
N ARG A 11 3.89 4.40 12.79
CA ARG A 11 3.63 3.18 13.55
C ARG A 11 2.60 2.30 12.86
N THR A 12 1.70 2.88 12.07
CA THR A 12 0.61 2.16 11.41
C THR A 12 0.57 2.35 9.90
N SER A 13 0.19 1.30 9.20
CA SER A 13 -0.16 1.28 7.78
C SER A 13 -1.62 0.85 7.64
N LEU A 14 -2.22 1.08 6.47
CA LEU A 14 -3.56 0.55 6.18
C LEU A 14 -3.46 -0.59 5.19
N ARG A 15 -4.32 -1.59 5.37
CA ARG A 15 -4.50 -2.70 4.44
C ARG A 15 -5.98 -2.87 4.13
N GLY A 16 -6.32 -2.97 2.85
CA GLY A 16 -7.66 -3.30 2.39
C GLY A 16 -7.61 -4.14 1.12
N THR A 17 -8.77 -4.35 0.51
CA THR A 17 -8.85 -5.00 -0.81
C THR A 17 -9.54 -4.10 -1.82
N SER A 18 -9.04 -4.09 -3.06
CA SER A 18 -9.69 -3.40 -4.17
C SER A 18 -11.02 -4.07 -4.54
N PRO A 19 -11.90 -3.41 -5.32
CA PRO A 19 -13.10 -4.03 -5.88
C PRO A 19 -12.80 -5.26 -6.75
N GLU A 20 -11.64 -5.28 -7.40
CA GLU A 20 -11.14 -6.39 -8.22
C GLU A 20 -10.58 -7.55 -7.37
N GLY A 21 -10.49 -7.35 -6.06
CA GLY A 21 -10.06 -8.36 -5.09
C GLY A 21 -8.54 -8.43 -4.89
N ASP A 22 -7.80 -7.41 -5.32
CA ASP A 22 -6.36 -7.26 -5.07
C ASP A 22 -6.12 -6.74 -3.66
N GLU A 23 -4.99 -7.11 -3.07
CA GLU A 23 -4.60 -6.63 -1.74
C GLU A 23 -3.89 -5.29 -1.88
N VAL A 24 -4.40 -4.25 -1.19
CA VAL A 24 -3.89 -2.88 -1.30
C VAL A 24 -3.41 -2.40 0.07
N TRP A 25 -2.22 -1.79 0.07
CA TRP A 25 -1.56 -1.26 1.25
C TRP A 25 -1.31 0.24 1.07
N LEU A 26 -1.67 1.04 2.07
CA LEU A 26 -1.31 2.46 2.16
C LEU A 26 -0.25 2.61 3.24
N ILE A 27 0.90 3.16 2.85
CA ILE A 27 2.10 3.18 3.67
C ILE A 27 2.66 4.59 3.69
N ARG A 28 2.88 5.16 4.87
CA ARG A 28 3.57 6.45 5.00
C ARG A 28 5.04 6.30 4.59
N SER A 29 5.54 7.27 3.82
CA SER A 29 6.95 7.32 3.43
C SER A 29 7.43 8.76 3.27
N ILE A 30 8.76 8.94 3.23
CA ILE A 30 9.43 10.20 2.90
C ILE A 30 10.12 10.03 1.56
N SER A 31 9.83 10.94 0.62
CA SER A 31 10.30 10.79 -0.74
C SER A 31 11.82 10.94 -0.83
N GLN A 32 12.48 9.96 -1.45
CA GLN A 32 13.92 10.02 -1.69
C GLN A 32 14.24 10.57 -3.09
N LYS A 33 13.23 10.68 -3.97
CA LYS A 33 13.34 11.09 -5.38
C LYS A 33 12.08 11.86 -5.78
N LEU A 34 12.12 12.50 -6.95
CA LEU A 34 10.91 13.09 -7.54
C LEU A 34 10.01 11.98 -8.08
N TYR A 35 8.74 12.01 -7.68
CA TYR A 35 7.70 11.13 -8.22
C TYR A 35 6.52 11.95 -8.73
N THR A 36 5.72 11.35 -9.62
CA THR A 36 4.48 11.94 -10.11
C THR A 36 3.31 11.34 -9.36
N CYS A 37 2.51 12.18 -8.69
CA CYS A 37 1.30 11.74 -8.02
C CYS A 37 0.21 11.37 -9.03
N PRO A 38 -0.38 10.15 -8.98
CA PRO A 38 -1.44 9.78 -9.92
C PRO A 38 -2.73 10.60 -9.76
N GLY A 39 -3.03 11.10 -8.55
CA GLY A 39 -4.26 11.83 -8.26
C GLY A 39 -4.29 13.24 -8.88
N CYS A 40 -3.27 14.05 -8.62
CA CYS A 40 -3.22 15.44 -9.10
C CYS A 40 -2.26 15.65 -10.29
N ARG A 41 -1.50 14.62 -10.69
CA ARG A 41 -0.39 14.71 -11.66
C ARG A 41 0.74 15.66 -11.26
N GLY A 42 0.69 16.19 -10.04
CA GLY A 42 1.73 17.04 -9.46
C GLY A 42 2.94 16.24 -8.99
N ARG A 43 4.04 16.94 -8.77
CA ARG A 43 5.29 16.36 -8.26
C ARG A 43 5.20 16.11 -6.76
N VAL A 44 5.64 14.92 -6.34
CA VAL A 44 6.01 14.62 -4.97
C VAL A 44 7.50 14.95 -4.84
N GLU A 45 7.79 16.08 -4.21
CA GLU A 45 9.15 16.60 -4.06
C GLU A 45 10.01 15.70 -3.17
N VAL A 46 11.34 15.78 -3.33
CA VAL A 46 12.28 15.08 -2.45
C VAL A 46 12.12 15.59 -1.01
N GLY A 47 12.13 14.69 -0.03
CA GLY A 47 11.90 15.01 1.38
C GLY A 47 10.43 15.17 1.77
N ALA A 48 9.50 15.20 0.81
CA ALA A 48 8.08 15.31 1.11
C ALA A 48 7.51 14.02 1.72
N GLU A 49 6.68 14.18 2.76
CA GLU A 49 5.85 13.10 3.27
C GLU A 49 4.77 12.75 2.24
N HIS A 50 4.62 11.46 1.98
CA HIS A 50 3.68 10.95 0.98
C HIS A 50 3.21 9.54 1.36
N VAL A 51 2.18 9.06 0.66
CA VAL A 51 1.62 7.72 0.83
C VAL A 51 2.02 6.87 -0.36
N VAL A 52 2.67 5.75 -0.08
CA VAL A 52 2.92 4.70 -1.07
C VAL A 52 1.73 3.76 -1.05
N VAL A 53 1.03 3.70 -2.19
CA VAL A 53 -0.04 2.73 -2.43
C VAL A 53 0.59 1.51 -3.10
N GLN A 54 0.68 0.40 -2.38
CA GLN A 54 1.21 -0.85 -2.88
C GLN A 54 0.07 -1.85 -3.11
N THR A 55 -0.14 -2.24 -4.36
CA THR A 55 -1.12 -3.23 -4.79
C THR A 55 -0.43 -4.56 -5.06
N ILE A 56 -1.02 -5.65 -4.56
CA ILE A 56 -0.61 -7.03 -4.80
C ILE A 56 -1.71 -7.72 -5.58
N GLY A 57 -1.38 -8.12 -6.80
CA GLY A 57 -2.34 -8.74 -7.71
C GLY A 57 -2.73 -10.14 -7.26
N ARG A 58 -3.99 -10.53 -7.44
CA ARG A 58 -4.44 -11.92 -7.16
C ARG A 58 -3.65 -12.99 -7.91
N ALA A 59 -3.30 -12.71 -9.16
CA ALA A 59 -2.48 -13.60 -10.00
C ALA A 59 -0.98 -13.55 -9.65
N GLY A 60 -0.59 -12.73 -8.67
CA GLY A 60 0.78 -12.38 -8.36
C GLY A 60 1.21 -11.05 -8.98
N GLY A 61 2.41 -10.61 -8.61
CA GLY A 61 2.96 -9.32 -8.98
C GLY A 61 2.61 -8.22 -7.98
N THR A 62 3.45 -7.18 -7.95
CA THR A 62 3.26 -6.02 -7.08
C THR A 62 3.41 -4.74 -7.90
N ARG A 63 2.57 -3.75 -7.62
CA ARG A 63 2.64 -2.41 -8.23
C ARG A 63 2.59 -1.37 -7.13
N HIS A 64 3.48 -0.39 -7.16
CA HIS A 64 3.40 0.74 -6.23
C HIS A 64 3.18 2.05 -6.97
N ALA A 65 2.49 2.97 -6.31
CA ALA A 65 2.34 4.34 -6.76
C ALA A 65 2.55 5.29 -5.58
N HIS A 66 3.13 6.46 -5.86
CA HIS A 66 3.45 7.47 -4.86
C HIS A 66 2.41 8.58 -4.92
N TRP A 67 1.64 8.75 -3.85
CA TRP A 67 0.55 9.72 -3.76
C TRP A 67 0.88 10.79 -2.73
N HIS A 68 0.53 12.04 -2.99
CA HIS A 68 0.45 13.00 -1.89
C HIS A 68 -0.52 12.50 -0.83
N ARG A 69 -0.26 12.85 0.43
CA ARG A 69 -1.08 12.42 1.57
C ARG A 69 -2.58 12.70 1.34
N GLY A 70 -2.94 13.93 0.97
CA GLY A 70 -4.33 14.31 0.68
C GLY A 70 -4.91 13.67 -0.59
N CYS A 71 -4.07 13.38 -1.61
CA CYS A 71 -4.56 12.75 -2.84
C CYS A 71 -4.87 11.25 -2.66
N SER A 72 -4.32 10.61 -1.63
CA SER A 72 -4.51 9.18 -1.37
C SER A 72 -5.89 8.83 -0.77
N ASP A 73 -6.66 9.82 -0.34
CA ASP A 73 -7.97 9.62 0.28
C ASP A 73 -8.96 8.90 -0.65
N GLY A 74 -8.98 9.26 -1.93
CA GLY A 74 -9.80 8.59 -2.93
C GLY A 74 -9.45 7.11 -3.12
N VAL A 75 -8.18 6.73 -2.88
CA VAL A 75 -7.78 5.32 -2.86
C VAL A 75 -8.39 4.64 -1.65
N LEU A 76 -8.24 5.23 -0.45
CA LEU A 76 -8.76 4.71 0.80
C LEU A 76 -10.28 4.46 0.73
N LEU A 77 -11.04 5.43 0.21
CA LEU A 77 -12.49 5.35 0.04
C LEU A 77 -12.92 4.23 -0.93
N GLY A 78 -12.07 3.85 -1.88
CA GLY A 78 -12.33 2.76 -2.83
C GLY A 78 -12.03 1.36 -2.28
N LEU A 79 -11.39 1.26 -1.11
CA LEU A 79 -11.00 -0.03 -0.53
C LEU A 79 -12.11 -0.65 0.33
N ARG A 80 -12.16 -1.98 0.32
CA ARG A 80 -13.04 -2.77 1.18
C ARG A 80 -12.27 -3.38 2.35
N GLY A 81 -12.94 -3.50 3.49
CA GLY A 81 -12.42 -4.19 4.67
C GLY A 81 -11.09 -3.60 5.19
N VAL A 82 -10.95 -2.27 5.09
CA VAL A 82 -9.74 -1.54 5.51
C VAL A 82 -9.47 -1.78 6.98
N ARG A 83 -8.21 -2.06 7.31
CA ARG A 83 -7.74 -2.22 8.69
C ARG A 83 -6.40 -1.53 8.86
N ARG A 84 -6.20 -0.95 10.04
CA ARG A 84 -4.88 -0.54 10.52
C ARG A 84 -4.05 -1.77 10.88
N VAL A 85 -2.81 -1.77 10.42
CA VAL A 85 -1.83 -2.81 10.69
C VAL A 85 -0.51 -2.16 11.12
N PRO A 86 0.32 -2.84 11.93
CA PRO A 86 1.64 -2.33 12.28
C PRO A 86 2.47 -2.02 11.03
N ALA A 87 3.18 -0.89 11.00
CA ALA A 87 4.01 -0.48 9.87
C ALA A 87 5.12 -1.50 9.52
N GLY A 88 5.52 -2.34 10.49
CA GLY A 88 6.44 -3.45 10.26
C GLY A 88 5.87 -4.55 9.35
N GLU A 89 4.55 -4.67 9.19
CA GLU A 89 3.93 -5.60 8.25
C GLU A 89 4.01 -5.14 6.80
N SER A 90 4.05 -3.82 6.58
CA SER A 90 4.10 -3.22 5.25
C SER A 90 5.53 -3.00 4.73
N ARG A 91 6.52 -3.73 5.26
CA ARG A 91 7.90 -3.66 4.76
C ARG A 91 7.96 -4.18 3.33
N ARG A 92 8.76 -3.51 2.48
CA ARG A 92 8.87 -3.80 1.05
C ARG A 92 9.18 -5.28 0.78
N ASP A 93 10.18 -5.84 1.46
CA ASP A 93 10.57 -7.26 1.34
C ASP A 93 9.41 -8.22 1.62
N ARG A 94 8.58 -7.93 2.62
CA ARG A 94 7.39 -8.72 2.96
C ARG A 94 6.30 -8.62 1.91
N LEU A 95 6.03 -7.41 1.40
CA LEU A 95 5.01 -7.19 0.37
C LEU A 95 5.43 -7.81 -0.98
N GLU A 96 6.70 -7.69 -1.34
CA GLU A 96 7.26 -8.36 -2.53
C GLU A 96 7.19 -9.89 -2.38
N ALA A 97 7.49 -10.44 -1.20
CA ALA A 97 7.34 -11.88 -0.93
C ALA A 97 5.89 -12.37 -1.07
N ARG A 98 4.90 -11.55 -0.66
CA ARG A 98 3.47 -11.82 -0.86
C ARG A 98 3.10 -11.86 -2.34
N GLY A 99 3.56 -10.90 -3.13
CA GLY A 99 3.29 -10.86 -4.57
C GLY A 99 3.97 -11.96 -5.40
N ARG A 100 5.00 -12.63 -4.86
CA ARG A 100 5.62 -13.80 -5.51
C ARG A 100 4.78 -15.07 -5.43
N ARG A 101 3.76 -15.11 -4.57
CA ARG A 101 2.91 -16.30 -4.36
C ARG A 101 1.49 -16.01 -4.87
N PRO A 102 0.99 -16.73 -5.89
CA PRO A 102 -0.42 -16.62 -6.25
C PRO A 102 -1.29 -17.05 -5.07
N VAL A 103 -2.38 -16.31 -4.82
CA VAL A 103 -3.38 -16.65 -3.80
C VAL A 103 -3.95 -18.03 -4.13
N GLY A 104 -3.54 -19.07 -3.39
CA GLY A 104 -4.04 -20.44 -3.56
C GLY A 104 -3.00 -21.56 -3.56
N ARG A 105 -1.70 -21.28 -3.80
CA ARG A 105 -0.66 -22.31 -3.59
C ARG A 105 -0.29 -22.38 -2.10
N ARG A 106 -1.02 -23.19 -1.34
CA ARG A 106 -0.51 -23.72 -0.07
C ARG A 106 0.82 -24.42 -0.37
N ASP A 107 1.87 -23.97 0.30
CA ASP A 107 3.17 -24.61 0.33
C ASP A 107 2.94 -26.07 0.78
N ARG A 108 2.96 -27.02 -0.16
CA ARG A 108 3.09 -28.44 0.19
C ARG A 108 4.53 -28.64 0.65
N ARG A 109 4.90 -28.05 1.79
CA ARG A 109 6.06 -28.52 2.55
C ARG A 109 5.70 -29.92 3.05
N ARG A 110 6.12 -30.90 2.26
CA ARG A 110 6.13 -32.31 2.63
C ARG A 110 7.08 -32.44 3.84
N PRO A 111 6.66 -33.00 4.97
CA PRO A 111 7.58 -33.33 6.04
C PRO A 111 8.39 -34.56 5.61
N ARG A 112 9.72 -34.43 5.52
CA ARG A 112 10.70 -35.48 5.77
C ARG A 112 12.01 -34.84 6.20
#